data_AF-A0A518H6U7-F1
#
_entry.id   AF-A0A518H6U7-F1
#
_cell.length_a   1.000
_cell.length_b   1.000
_cell.length_c   1.000
_cell.angle_alpha   90.00
_cell.angle_beta   90.00
_cell.angle_gamma   90.00
#
_symmetry.space_group_name_H-M   'P 1'
#
loop_
_entity.id
_entity.type
_entity.pdbx_description
1 polymer ?
#
loop_
_entity_poly.entity_id
_entity_poly.type
_entity_poly.pdbx_seq_one_letter_code
_entity_poly.pdbx_strand_id
1 'polypeptide(L)'
;MTRSGARTLISAIASGILAGPGCSDDRALVVATTWDRPTCRAVRSRLLAEGEAFSSPVRWLRLDPWDDPGRVIGPGSGVDVLLGWHGPTLRSLDRRGLLADPGDGWVWAPRVEGDGDAGPGEDRPGIPFASADPRIDPGAGWSASEVLGRGDWARGYALLLGRGAARPDPQPGIEAGGWAALPAGSDHPDAPRFLAAVAALAGGPGPGPSPVEAIEPGLVVLQAELIGATVIDAAPELRDAWDAVGRSPDPGALRAELVEPPPWPPASIQALRSDPTRRSLLGTLAGALVDDEEARGWLLDSWGRPARPIDRATLIELARVADGRMLDEAQFLPWLRAEWTAWARQRYARVVRPGPSGGGES
;
A
#
# COMPACT_ATOMS: atom_id res chain seq x y z
N MET A 1 -1.19 -72.64 -41.00
CA MET A 1 0.09 -71.90 -41.02
C MET A 1 0.41 -71.53 -39.57
N THR A 2 1.11 -72.43 -38.87
CA THR A 2 2.50 -72.26 -38.36
C THR A 2 2.57 -71.24 -37.22
N ARG A 3 2.50 -71.68 -35.95
CA ARG A 3 3.54 -72.28 -35.07
C ARG A 3 3.91 -71.21 -34.02
N SER A 4 3.58 -71.42 -32.75
CA SER A 4 4.39 -72.15 -31.76
C SER A 4 5.39 -71.24 -31.05
N GLY A 5 5.38 -71.28 -29.71
CA GLY A 5 6.60 -71.08 -28.93
C GLY A 5 6.46 -70.24 -27.67
N ALA A 6 6.13 -70.90 -26.57
CA ALA A 6 6.35 -70.41 -25.22
C ALA A 6 7.83 -70.18 -24.92
N ARG A 7 8.15 -69.27 -23.99
CA ARG A 7 9.20 -69.46 -22.98
C ARG A 7 9.14 -68.41 -21.87
N THR A 8 8.84 -68.91 -20.67
CA THR A 8 9.15 -68.33 -19.38
C THR A 8 10.66 -68.13 -19.24
N LEU A 9 11.09 -67.00 -18.68
CA LEU A 9 12.38 -66.90 -17.98
C LEU A 9 12.24 -65.91 -16.82
N ILE A 10 12.30 -66.48 -15.63
CA ILE A 10 12.57 -65.84 -14.35
C ILE A 10 13.96 -65.21 -14.44
N SER A 11 14.10 -63.94 -14.07
CA SER A 11 15.39 -63.43 -13.63
C SER A 11 15.21 -62.45 -12.47
N ALA A 12 15.94 -62.77 -11.41
CA ALA A 12 15.96 -62.15 -10.12
C ALA A 12 16.80 -60.85 -10.10
N ILE A 13 16.45 -59.98 -9.15
CA ILE A 13 17.32 -59.09 -8.36
C ILE A 13 18.40 -58.31 -9.12
N ALA A 14 18.16 -57.00 -9.26
CA ALA A 14 19.16 -56.00 -8.95
C ALA A 14 18.43 -54.73 -8.47
N SER A 15 18.26 -54.62 -7.15
CA SER A 15 18.09 -53.33 -6.49
C SER A 15 19.38 -52.54 -6.69
N GLY A 16 19.49 -51.89 -7.84
CA GLY A 16 20.47 -50.85 -8.09
C GLY A 16 19.98 -49.57 -7.44
N ILE A 17 20.51 -49.26 -6.27
CA ILE A 17 20.55 -47.90 -5.74
C ILE A 17 21.29 -47.07 -6.80
N LEU A 18 20.54 -46.41 -7.68
CA LEU A 18 21.04 -45.31 -8.48
C LEU A 18 21.14 -44.11 -7.53
N ALA A 19 22.19 -44.10 -6.71
CA ALA A 19 22.76 -42.85 -6.22
C ALA A 19 23.30 -42.14 -7.47
N GLY A 20 22.43 -41.38 -8.12
CA GLY A 20 22.84 -40.45 -9.17
C GLY A 20 23.90 -39.50 -8.59
N PRO A 21 24.90 -39.09 -9.38
CA PRO A 21 25.80 -38.04 -8.95
C PRO A 21 24.95 -36.83 -8.62
N GLY A 22 24.88 -36.49 -7.33
CA GLY A 22 24.16 -35.32 -6.86
C GLY A 22 24.73 -34.12 -7.58
N CYS A 23 24.01 -33.62 -8.58
CA CYS A 23 24.20 -32.28 -9.08
C CYS A 23 23.85 -31.37 -7.90
N SER A 24 24.85 -31.10 -7.07
CA SER A 24 24.87 -29.89 -6.25
C SER A 24 24.70 -28.76 -7.24
N ASP A 25 23.48 -28.24 -7.30
CA ASP A 25 23.17 -27.07 -8.10
C ASP A 25 23.92 -25.92 -7.42
N ASP A 26 25.19 -25.73 -7.78
CA ASP A 26 26.14 -24.76 -7.20
C ASP A 26 25.70 -23.29 -7.39
N ARG A 27 24.47 -23.07 -7.85
CA ARG A 27 23.90 -21.74 -7.97
C ARG A 27 23.64 -21.15 -6.59
N ALA A 28 23.92 -19.86 -6.47
CA ALA A 28 23.63 -19.09 -5.27
C ALA A 28 22.11 -18.90 -5.10
N LEU A 29 21.63 -18.92 -3.86
CA LEU A 29 20.28 -18.49 -3.51
C LEU A 29 20.19 -16.97 -3.65
N VAL A 30 19.41 -16.47 -4.60
CA VAL A 30 19.28 -15.03 -4.86
C VAL A 30 18.06 -14.48 -4.12
N VAL A 31 18.32 -13.63 -3.13
CA VAL A 31 17.30 -12.92 -2.36
C VAL A 31 17.22 -11.48 -2.86
N ALA A 32 16.15 -11.14 -3.57
CA ALA A 32 15.84 -9.75 -3.88
C ALA A 32 15.26 -9.07 -2.64
N THR A 33 15.69 -7.85 -2.34
CA THR A 33 15.24 -7.16 -1.13
C THR A 33 15.31 -5.65 -1.21
N THR A 34 14.39 -4.98 -0.52
CA THR A 34 14.38 -3.52 -0.29
C THR A 34 15.22 -3.13 0.94
N TRP A 35 15.73 -4.12 1.69
CA TRP A 35 16.49 -3.87 2.90
C TRP A 35 17.89 -3.33 2.61
N ASP A 36 18.36 -2.47 3.51
CA ASP A 36 19.70 -1.92 3.43
C ASP A 36 20.79 -2.97 3.72
N ARG A 37 22.04 -2.60 3.45
CA ARG A 37 23.19 -3.51 3.64
C ARG A 37 23.38 -3.93 5.10
N PRO A 38 23.27 -3.03 6.10
CA PRO A 38 23.34 -3.42 7.50
C PRO A 38 22.29 -4.47 7.89
N THR A 39 21.03 -4.28 7.49
CA THR A 39 19.93 -5.22 7.78
C THR A 39 20.21 -6.59 7.16
N CYS A 40 20.61 -6.64 5.87
CA CYS A 40 20.96 -7.90 5.20
C CYS A 40 22.09 -8.65 5.92
N ARG A 41 23.08 -7.92 6.46
CA ARG A 41 24.17 -8.52 7.24
C ARG A 41 23.67 -9.04 8.59
N ALA A 42 22.83 -8.27 9.29
CA ALA A 42 22.27 -8.67 10.58
C ALA A 42 21.45 -9.97 10.45
N VAL A 43 20.58 -10.05 9.45
CA VAL A 43 19.80 -11.25 9.13
C VAL A 43 20.71 -12.43 8.84
N ARG A 44 21.72 -12.25 7.97
CA ARG A 44 22.69 -13.31 7.66
C ARG A 44 23.44 -13.79 8.90
N SER A 45 23.92 -12.88 9.73
CA SER A 45 24.64 -13.22 10.98
C SER A 45 23.74 -13.99 11.93
N ARG A 46 22.47 -13.60 12.04
CA ARG A 46 21.51 -14.25 12.92
C ARG A 46 21.14 -15.66 12.45
N LEU A 47 20.87 -15.84 11.16
CA LEU A 47 20.64 -17.16 10.56
C LEU A 47 21.83 -18.10 10.82
N LEU A 48 23.06 -17.60 10.65
CA LEU A 48 24.28 -18.37 10.95
C LEU A 48 24.40 -18.72 12.44
N ALA A 49 24.05 -17.79 13.33
CA ALA A 49 24.09 -18.01 14.78
C ALA A 49 23.05 -19.05 15.25
N GLU A 50 21.90 -19.12 14.58
CA GLU A 50 20.85 -20.12 14.84
C GLU A 50 21.17 -21.50 14.21
N GLY A 51 22.32 -21.63 13.55
CA GLY A 51 22.78 -22.89 12.95
C GLY A 51 22.14 -23.20 11.60
N GLU A 52 21.47 -22.24 10.97
CA GLU A 52 20.91 -22.40 9.64
C GLU A 52 22.03 -22.40 8.59
N ALA A 53 22.40 -23.61 8.17
CA ALA A 53 23.32 -23.85 7.07
C ALA A 53 22.52 -24.10 5.78
N PHE A 54 22.65 -23.18 4.84
CA PHE A 54 22.16 -23.35 3.46
C PHE A 54 23.20 -24.10 2.64
N SER A 55 22.76 -24.97 1.73
CA SER A 55 23.67 -25.68 0.83
C SER A 55 24.33 -24.75 -0.19
N SER A 56 23.64 -23.68 -0.57
CA SER A 56 24.10 -22.66 -1.50
C SER A 56 24.47 -21.35 -0.81
N PRO A 57 25.43 -20.56 -1.36
CA PRO A 57 25.70 -19.22 -0.87
C PRO A 57 24.51 -18.28 -1.12
N VAL A 58 24.18 -17.43 -0.14
CA VAL A 58 23.11 -16.43 -0.28
C VAL A 58 23.65 -15.15 -0.96
N ARG A 59 23.07 -14.79 -2.10
CA ARG A 59 23.35 -13.55 -2.84
C ARG A 59 22.20 -12.56 -2.66
N TRP A 60 22.53 -11.35 -2.20
CA TRP A 60 21.56 -10.28 -2.00
C TRP A 60 21.47 -9.37 -3.24
N LEU A 61 20.30 -9.35 -3.88
CA LEU A 61 19.95 -8.36 -4.90
C LEU A 61 19.18 -7.22 -4.22
N ARG A 62 19.89 -6.15 -3.85
CA ARG A 62 19.27 -5.00 -3.21
C ARG A 62 18.63 -4.11 -4.27
N LEU A 63 17.38 -3.78 -4.04
CA LEU A 63 16.56 -2.92 -4.87
C LEU A 63 16.20 -1.68 -4.08
N ASP A 64 15.85 -0.63 -4.80
CA ASP A 64 15.23 0.53 -4.16
C ASP A 64 13.87 0.09 -3.58
N PRO A 65 13.47 0.55 -2.38
CA PRO A 65 12.15 0.26 -1.82
C PRO A 65 10.99 0.52 -2.78
N TRP A 66 11.19 1.43 -3.74
CA TRP A 66 10.21 1.83 -4.74
C TRP A 66 10.27 1.03 -6.05
N ASP A 67 11.25 0.13 -6.22
CA ASP A 67 11.32 -0.72 -7.40
C ASP A 67 10.15 -1.71 -7.44
N ASP A 68 9.47 -1.82 -8.59
CA ASP A 68 8.43 -2.84 -8.81
C ASP A 68 9.07 -4.24 -8.81
N PRO A 69 8.80 -5.09 -7.79
CA PRO A 69 9.35 -6.44 -7.76
C PRO A 69 8.90 -7.30 -8.94
N GLY A 70 7.77 -6.96 -9.59
CA GLY A 70 7.31 -7.58 -10.83
C GLY A 70 8.30 -7.50 -11.98
N ARG A 71 9.23 -6.53 -11.97
CA ARG A 71 10.28 -6.39 -12.99
C ARG A 71 11.46 -7.33 -12.78
N VAL A 72 11.65 -7.81 -11.55
CA VAL A 72 12.76 -8.70 -11.18
C VAL A 72 12.32 -10.14 -10.96
N ILE A 73 11.00 -10.41 -10.94
CA ILE A 73 10.45 -11.76 -10.93
C ILE A 73 9.81 -12.06 -12.29
N GLY A 74 10.41 -12.98 -13.02
CA GLY A 74 9.96 -13.41 -14.33
C GLY A 74 10.71 -14.67 -14.76
N PRO A 75 10.25 -15.36 -15.81
CA PRO A 75 10.92 -16.55 -16.30
C PRO A 75 12.41 -16.28 -16.56
N GLY A 76 13.28 -16.97 -15.82
CA GLY A 76 14.74 -16.83 -15.94
C GLY A 76 15.36 -15.62 -15.22
N SER A 77 14.62 -14.88 -14.38
CA SER A 77 15.21 -13.76 -13.63
C SER A 77 16.25 -14.19 -12.59
N GLY A 78 16.18 -15.46 -12.17
CA GLY A 78 17.08 -16.05 -11.19
C GLY A 78 16.90 -15.49 -9.79
N VAL A 79 15.77 -14.84 -9.49
CA VAL A 79 15.39 -14.43 -8.13
C VAL A 79 14.61 -15.57 -7.48
N ASP A 80 15.08 -16.04 -6.33
CA ASP A 80 14.52 -17.21 -5.65
C ASP A 80 13.62 -16.81 -4.45
N VAL A 81 13.89 -15.64 -3.85
CA VAL A 81 13.15 -15.10 -2.69
C VAL A 81 12.97 -13.59 -2.83
N LEU A 82 11.77 -13.10 -2.52
CA LEU A 82 11.49 -11.69 -2.26
C LEU A 82 11.48 -11.44 -0.76
N LEU A 83 12.15 -10.39 -0.29
CA LEU A 83 12.21 -10.05 1.13
C LEU A 83 12.09 -8.54 1.36
N GLY A 84 11.18 -8.12 2.24
CA GLY A 84 11.10 -6.74 2.71
C GLY A 84 10.08 -5.87 1.97
N TRP A 85 9.26 -6.44 1.08
CA TRP A 85 8.16 -5.70 0.45
C TRP A 85 6.93 -5.63 1.35
N HIS A 86 6.12 -4.60 1.16
CA HIS A 86 4.82 -4.52 1.83
C HIS A 86 3.89 -5.64 1.34
N GLY A 87 3.08 -6.18 2.25
CA GLY A 87 2.15 -7.27 1.96
C GLY A 87 1.19 -7.00 0.79
N PRO A 88 0.67 -5.77 0.61
CA PRO A 88 -0.11 -5.42 -0.57
C PRO A 88 0.63 -5.58 -1.91
N THR A 89 1.91 -5.23 -1.96
CA THR A 89 2.74 -5.41 -3.15
C THR A 89 2.84 -6.89 -3.50
N LEU A 90 3.08 -7.74 -2.51
CA LEU A 90 3.11 -9.20 -2.70
C LEU A 90 1.74 -9.75 -3.12
N ARG A 91 0.62 -9.30 -2.53
CA ARG A 91 -0.74 -9.64 -3.00
C ARG A 91 -0.99 -9.27 -4.46
N SER A 92 -0.46 -8.12 -4.90
CA SER A 92 -0.57 -7.70 -6.29
C SER A 92 0.21 -8.61 -7.24
N LEU A 93 1.38 -9.11 -6.83
CA LEU A 93 2.15 -10.10 -7.59
C LEU A 93 1.43 -11.46 -7.62
N ASP A 94 0.86 -11.88 -6.50
CA ASP A 94 0.09 -13.13 -6.38
C ASP A 94 -1.14 -13.18 -7.28
N ARG A 95 -1.94 -12.10 -7.30
CA ARG A 95 -3.08 -11.98 -8.22
C ARG A 95 -2.68 -12.07 -9.70
N ARG A 96 -1.42 -11.75 -10.02
CA ARG A 96 -0.85 -11.89 -11.37
C ARG A 96 -0.26 -13.28 -11.62
N GLY A 97 -0.32 -14.19 -10.65
CA GLY A 97 0.28 -15.53 -10.72
C GLY A 97 1.81 -15.50 -10.68
N LEU A 98 2.42 -14.46 -10.09
CA LEU A 98 3.87 -14.28 -10.06
C LEU A 98 4.52 -14.75 -8.75
N LEU A 99 3.74 -15.20 -7.77
CA LEU A 99 4.23 -15.79 -6.53
C LEU A 99 3.82 -17.26 -6.43
N ALA A 100 4.56 -18.04 -5.65
CA ALA A 100 4.12 -19.37 -5.24
C ALA A 100 2.87 -19.29 -4.34
N ASP A 101 2.09 -20.36 -4.29
CA ASP A 101 0.84 -20.43 -3.53
C ASP A 101 1.05 -19.96 -2.07
N PRO A 102 0.22 -19.04 -1.55
CA PRO A 102 0.35 -18.54 -0.17
C PRO A 102 0.27 -19.64 0.90
N GLY A 103 -0.27 -20.82 0.59
CA GLY A 103 -0.22 -22.00 1.47
C GLY A 103 1.21 -22.50 1.77
N ASP A 104 2.17 -22.17 0.91
CA ASP A 104 3.56 -22.64 0.96
C ASP A 104 4.61 -21.55 1.23
N GLY A 105 4.27 -20.25 1.33
CA GLY A 105 5.38 -19.29 1.42
C GLY A 105 5.14 -17.80 1.50
N TRP A 106 4.17 -17.30 2.27
CA TRP A 106 4.22 -15.89 2.70
C TRP A 106 4.51 -15.81 4.18
N VAL A 107 5.56 -15.08 4.53
CA VAL A 107 5.94 -14.92 5.94
C VAL A 107 6.23 -13.47 6.22
N TRP A 108 5.84 -13.04 7.41
CA TRP A 108 6.31 -11.77 7.94
C TRP A 108 7.79 -11.92 8.32
N ALA A 109 8.61 -10.98 7.89
CA ALA A 109 10.04 -10.92 8.17
C ALA A 109 10.34 -9.59 8.88
N PRO A 110 10.51 -9.59 10.21
CA PRO A 110 10.91 -8.37 10.88
C PRO A 110 12.32 -7.99 10.44
N ARG A 111 12.55 -6.69 10.41
CA ARG A 111 13.86 -6.11 10.25
C ARG A 111 14.64 -6.46 11.50
N VAL A 112 15.71 -7.23 11.31
CA VAL A 112 16.68 -7.44 12.38
C VAL A 112 17.52 -6.17 12.45
N GLU A 113 17.28 -5.35 13.46
CA GLU A 113 18.19 -4.26 13.79
C GLU A 113 19.56 -4.87 14.10
N GLY A 114 20.62 -4.39 13.45
CA GLY A 114 21.96 -4.79 13.85
C GLY A 114 22.24 -4.29 15.27
N ASP A 115 23.12 -4.96 16.02
CA ASP A 115 23.59 -4.60 17.37
C ASP A 115 24.32 -3.22 17.45
N GLY A 116 24.04 -2.30 16.54
CA GLY A 116 24.52 -0.93 16.60
C GLY A 116 23.80 -0.19 17.71
N ASP A 117 24.27 -0.35 18.95
CA ASP A 117 24.16 0.54 20.13
C ASP A 117 22.93 1.49 20.14
N ALA A 118 21.76 0.93 19.87
CA ALA A 118 20.50 1.63 19.98
C ALA A 118 20.07 1.48 21.44
N GLY A 119 20.25 2.56 22.21
CA GLY A 119 19.96 2.59 23.64
C GLY A 119 18.54 2.11 23.97
N PRO A 120 18.31 1.65 25.21
CA PRO A 120 17.06 1.00 25.57
C PRO A 120 15.91 2.00 25.61
N GLY A 121 14.84 1.67 24.89
CA GLY A 121 13.47 1.96 25.29
C GLY A 121 13.03 3.42 25.18
N GLU A 122 12.76 3.87 23.96
CA GLU A 122 11.62 4.74 23.75
C GLU A 122 10.61 4.02 22.86
N ASP A 123 9.44 3.78 23.43
CA ASP A 123 8.20 3.44 22.74
C ASP A 123 7.94 4.51 21.66
N ARG A 124 8.36 4.27 20.41
CA ARG A 124 8.31 5.25 19.31
C ARG A 124 8.18 4.56 17.96
N PRO A 125 7.60 5.22 16.95
CA PRO A 125 6.18 5.51 16.82
C PRO A 125 5.64 4.93 15.49
N GLY A 126 4.33 4.97 15.30
CA GLY A 126 3.68 4.45 14.09
C GLY A 126 4.24 5.01 12.78
N ILE A 127 4.24 4.16 11.76
CA ILE A 127 4.51 4.39 10.32
C ILE A 127 4.56 5.90 9.96
N PRO A 128 5.73 6.47 9.64
CA PRO A 128 5.82 7.80 9.06
C PRO A 128 5.22 7.74 7.66
N PHE A 129 3.95 8.11 7.55
CA PHE A 129 3.22 8.29 6.30
C PHE A 129 3.77 9.48 5.47
N ALA A 130 4.77 10.21 5.98
CA ALA A 130 5.08 11.57 5.55
C ALA A 130 6.12 11.70 4.43
N SER A 131 6.77 10.63 3.95
CA SER A 131 7.80 10.77 2.91
C SER A 131 7.39 10.36 1.50
N ALA A 132 6.39 9.48 1.34
CA ALA A 132 6.00 8.94 0.04
C ALA A 132 4.58 9.39 -0.35
N ASP A 133 4.45 9.98 -1.53
CA ASP A 133 3.17 10.39 -2.09
C ASP A 133 2.33 9.14 -2.45
N PRO A 134 1.17 8.91 -1.81
CA PRO A 134 0.36 7.70 -2.05
C PRO A 134 -0.15 7.57 -3.49
N ARG A 135 -0.08 8.65 -4.30
CA ARG A 135 -0.43 8.64 -5.73
C ARG A 135 0.67 8.02 -6.59
N ILE A 136 1.91 8.12 -6.15
CA ILE A 136 3.10 7.67 -6.88
C ILE A 136 3.60 6.34 -6.31
N ASP A 137 3.54 6.21 -4.98
CA ASP A 137 3.96 5.02 -4.25
C ASP A 137 2.75 4.13 -3.90
N PRO A 138 2.64 2.93 -4.52
CA PRO A 138 1.61 1.97 -4.17
C PRO A 138 1.63 1.59 -2.69
N GLY A 139 2.81 1.48 -2.07
CA GLY A 139 2.96 1.11 -0.66
C GLY A 139 2.29 2.12 0.28
N ALA A 140 2.54 3.41 0.07
CA ALA A 140 1.86 4.51 0.75
C ALA A 140 0.36 4.54 0.44
N GLY A 141 -0.06 4.32 -0.82
CA GLY A 141 -1.47 4.26 -1.20
C GLY A 141 -2.24 3.16 -0.46
N TRP A 142 -1.68 1.96 -0.38
CA TRP A 142 -2.25 0.86 0.39
C TRP A 142 -2.27 1.13 1.90
N SER A 143 -1.18 1.66 2.45
CA SER A 143 -1.11 2.04 3.86
C SER A 143 -2.18 3.08 4.21
N ALA A 144 -2.40 4.06 3.34
CA ALA A 144 -3.47 5.05 3.48
C ALA A 144 -4.84 4.37 3.50
N SER A 145 -5.07 3.49 2.54
CA SER A 145 -6.30 2.73 2.38
C SER A 145 -6.60 1.86 3.60
N GLU A 146 -5.58 1.24 4.17
CA GLU A 146 -5.70 0.44 5.39
C GLU A 146 -6.05 1.30 6.60
N VAL A 147 -5.38 2.45 6.78
CA VAL A 147 -5.70 3.38 7.87
C VAL A 147 -7.14 3.91 7.75
N LEU A 148 -7.59 4.22 6.53
CA LEU A 148 -8.96 4.64 6.26
C LEU A 148 -9.98 3.50 6.46
N GLY A 149 -9.57 2.25 6.26
CA GLY A 149 -10.40 1.06 6.48
C GLY A 149 -10.45 0.58 7.94
N ARG A 150 -9.55 1.06 8.81
CA ARG A 150 -9.50 0.69 10.22
C ARG A 150 -10.55 1.45 11.03
N GLY A 151 -11.76 0.88 11.10
CA GLY A 151 -12.84 1.38 11.96
C GLY A 151 -13.65 2.49 11.28
N ASP A 152 -13.94 3.56 12.03
CA ASP A 152 -14.69 4.71 11.53
C ASP A 152 -13.86 5.55 10.55
N TRP A 153 -14.47 5.94 9.43
CA TRP A 153 -13.82 6.70 8.37
C TRP A 153 -13.23 8.03 8.87
N ALA A 154 -13.99 8.78 9.67
CA ALA A 154 -13.56 10.08 10.17
C ALA A 154 -12.34 9.93 11.07
N ARG A 155 -12.28 8.86 11.88
CA ARG A 155 -11.10 8.52 12.67
C ARG A 155 -9.88 8.21 11.79
N GLY A 156 -10.03 7.36 10.77
CA GLY A 156 -8.94 7.00 9.85
C GLY A 156 -8.40 8.24 9.11
N TYR A 157 -9.30 9.08 8.60
CA TYR A 157 -8.94 10.32 7.92
C TYR A 157 -8.23 11.31 8.85
N ALA A 158 -8.76 11.51 10.07
CA ALA A 158 -8.12 12.35 11.09
C ALA A 158 -6.70 11.87 11.45
N LEU A 159 -6.47 10.56 11.50
CA LEU A 159 -5.15 9.99 11.75
C LEU A 159 -4.18 10.32 10.61
N LEU A 160 -4.60 10.23 9.35
CA LEU A 160 -3.74 10.56 8.20
C LEU A 160 -3.39 12.05 8.14
N LEU A 161 -4.36 12.94 8.40
CA LEU A 161 -4.07 14.37 8.50
C LEU A 161 -3.05 14.67 9.62
N GLY A 162 -3.24 14.06 10.80
CA GLY A 162 -2.30 14.22 11.91
C GLY A 162 -0.89 13.73 11.58
N ARG A 163 -0.77 12.66 10.79
CA ARG A 163 0.53 12.14 10.33
C ARG A 163 1.21 13.08 9.33
N GLY A 164 0.49 13.66 8.38
CA GLY A 164 1.13 14.59 7.44
C GLY A 164 1.36 15.99 7.98
N ALA A 165 0.67 16.36 9.07
CA ALA A 165 1.00 17.56 9.84
C ALA A 165 2.30 17.38 10.66
N ALA A 166 2.70 16.15 10.97
CA ALA A 166 3.99 15.93 11.59
C ALA A 166 5.10 16.39 10.64
N ARG A 167 6.05 17.19 11.15
CA ARG A 167 7.22 17.58 10.35
C ARG A 167 7.93 16.29 9.93
N PRO A 168 8.33 16.16 8.66
CA PRO A 168 9.14 15.02 8.25
C PRO A 168 10.40 15.05 9.11
N ASP A 169 10.50 14.10 10.04
CA ASP A 169 11.77 13.79 10.66
C ASP A 169 12.65 13.29 9.51
N PRO A 170 13.84 13.86 9.25
CA PRO A 170 14.70 13.45 8.15
C PRO A 170 15.16 11.98 8.19
N GLN A 171 14.73 11.19 9.17
CA GLN A 171 14.90 9.74 9.14
C GLN A 171 13.67 9.05 8.55
N PRO A 172 13.75 8.53 7.32
CA PRO A 172 12.78 7.55 6.84
C PRO A 172 12.93 6.30 7.68
N GLY A 173 12.11 6.18 8.73
CA GLY A 173 11.79 4.91 9.34
C GLY A 173 10.97 4.09 8.35
N ILE A 174 11.64 3.53 7.33
CA ILE A 174 11.12 2.36 6.61
C ILE A 174 10.79 1.35 7.70
N GLU A 175 9.54 0.88 7.74
CA GLU A 175 9.01 -0.04 8.75
C GLU A 175 10.08 -1.06 9.18
N ALA A 176 10.15 -1.35 10.48
CA ALA A 176 11.06 -2.33 11.06
C ALA A 176 10.67 -3.79 10.69
N GLY A 177 10.09 -4.02 9.51
CA GLY A 177 9.77 -5.32 8.95
C GLY A 177 9.14 -5.22 7.56
N GLY A 178 9.12 -6.34 6.84
CA GLY A 178 8.42 -6.47 5.58
C GLY A 178 7.98 -7.91 5.38
N TRP A 179 7.23 -8.16 4.32
CA TRP A 179 6.83 -9.51 3.95
C TRP A 179 7.90 -10.16 3.08
N ALA A 180 7.96 -11.47 3.15
CA ALA A 180 8.78 -12.30 2.30
C ALA A 180 7.91 -13.31 1.55
N ALA A 181 8.25 -13.58 0.30
CA ALA A 181 7.55 -14.55 -0.54
C ALA A 181 8.48 -15.24 -1.53
N LEU A 182 8.05 -16.40 -2.02
CA LEU A 182 8.69 -17.11 -3.13
C LEU A 182 8.07 -16.67 -4.47
N PRO A 183 8.88 -16.31 -5.49
CA PRO A 183 8.39 -16.14 -6.85
C PRO A 183 7.80 -17.43 -7.42
N ALA A 184 6.80 -17.30 -8.30
CA ALA A 184 6.23 -18.43 -9.01
C ALA A 184 7.30 -19.11 -9.88
N GLY A 185 7.44 -20.43 -9.74
CA GLY A 185 8.44 -21.21 -10.47
C GLY A 185 9.86 -21.17 -9.88
N SER A 186 10.06 -20.57 -8.70
CA SER A 186 11.30 -20.74 -7.95
C SER A 186 11.48 -22.21 -7.57
N ASP A 187 12.55 -22.82 -8.06
CA ASP A 187 12.91 -24.24 -7.86
C ASP A 187 14.18 -24.39 -6.99
N HIS A 188 14.64 -23.32 -6.35
CA HIS A 188 15.85 -23.35 -5.54
C HIS A 188 15.60 -24.14 -4.24
N PRO A 189 16.36 -25.21 -3.95
CA PRO A 189 16.08 -26.10 -2.82
C PRO A 189 16.17 -25.40 -1.47
N ASP A 190 17.06 -24.42 -1.32
CA ASP A 190 17.18 -23.62 -0.09
C ASP A 190 16.15 -22.49 0.07
N ALA A 191 15.36 -22.14 -0.96
CA ALA A 191 14.47 -20.96 -0.88
C ALA A 191 13.34 -21.11 0.15
N PRO A 192 12.60 -22.23 0.20
CA PRO A 192 11.58 -22.45 1.25
C PRO A 192 12.20 -22.51 2.65
N ARG A 193 13.39 -23.09 2.78
CA ARG A 193 14.12 -23.17 4.05
C ARG A 193 14.55 -21.79 4.54
N PHE A 194 15.09 -20.97 3.63
CA PHE A 194 15.46 -19.59 3.93
C PHE A 194 14.24 -18.79 4.40
N LEU A 195 13.13 -18.92 3.69
CA LEU A 195 11.89 -18.25 4.04
C LEU A 195 11.38 -18.67 5.42
N ALA A 196 11.35 -19.97 5.72
CA ALA A 196 10.96 -20.50 7.01
C ALA A 196 11.88 -19.99 8.14
N ALA A 197 13.19 -19.94 7.90
CA ALA A 197 14.14 -19.43 8.87
C ALA A 197 13.93 -17.94 9.16
N VAL A 198 13.71 -17.12 8.11
CA VAL A 198 13.37 -15.70 8.28
C VAL A 198 12.05 -15.52 9.04
N ALA A 199 11.05 -16.38 8.82
CA ALA A 199 9.81 -16.38 9.60
C ALA A 199 10.04 -16.77 11.07
N ALA A 200 10.96 -17.69 11.33
CA ALA A 200 11.32 -18.08 12.70
C ALA A 200 11.96 -16.92 13.47
N LEU A 201 12.78 -16.09 12.80
CA LEU A 201 13.29 -14.83 13.36
C LEU A 201 12.16 -13.88 13.80
N ALA A 202 10.97 -14.02 13.21
CA ALA A 202 9.79 -13.22 13.52
C ALA A 202 9.01 -13.64 14.76
N GLY A 203 9.41 -14.72 15.43
CA GLY A 203 8.59 -15.33 16.48
C GLY A 203 7.47 -16.22 15.92
N GLY A 204 7.58 -16.66 14.66
CA GLY A 204 6.65 -17.60 14.02
C GLY A 204 5.95 -17.02 12.79
N PRO A 205 5.10 -17.82 12.12
CA PRO A 205 4.28 -17.32 11.03
C PRO A 205 3.39 -16.21 11.59
N GLY A 206 3.68 -14.96 11.20
CA GLY A 206 2.79 -13.84 11.48
C GLY A 206 1.38 -14.18 10.99
N PRO A 207 0.33 -13.57 11.55
CA PRO A 207 -1.00 -13.70 10.97
C PRO A 207 -0.85 -13.32 9.50
N GLY A 208 -0.96 -14.30 8.61
CA GLY A 208 -0.93 -14.06 7.16
C GLY A 208 -1.87 -12.90 6.90
N PRO A 209 -1.57 -12.03 5.91
CA PRO A 209 -2.40 -10.86 5.71
C PRO A 209 -3.84 -11.32 5.69
N SER A 210 -4.64 -10.84 6.66
CA SER A 210 -6.05 -11.22 6.76
C SER A 210 -6.62 -11.13 5.35
N PRO A 211 -7.52 -12.02 4.92
CA PRO A 211 -8.24 -11.86 3.66
C PRO A 211 -9.04 -10.56 3.74
N VAL A 212 -8.36 -9.44 3.53
CA VAL A 212 -8.94 -8.13 3.37
C VAL A 212 -9.71 -8.29 2.10
N GLU A 213 -11.03 -8.21 2.22
CA GLU A 213 -11.98 -7.99 1.13
C GLU A 213 -11.27 -7.23 0.03
N ALA A 214 -11.15 -7.84 -1.16
CA ALA A 214 -10.30 -7.32 -2.23
C ALA A 214 -10.61 -5.83 -2.42
N ILE A 215 -9.70 -4.96 -1.96
CA ILE A 215 -9.93 -3.52 -2.02
C ILE A 215 -10.03 -3.17 -3.49
N GLU A 216 -11.14 -2.54 -3.86
CA GLU A 216 -11.40 -2.15 -5.24
C GLU A 216 -10.27 -1.23 -5.71
N PRO A 217 -9.61 -1.51 -6.85
CA PRO A 217 -8.48 -0.71 -7.32
C PRO A 217 -8.81 0.78 -7.43
N GLY A 218 -10.00 1.12 -7.94
CA GLY A 218 -10.46 2.51 -8.05
C GLY A 218 -10.63 3.20 -6.69
N LEU A 219 -10.99 2.46 -5.64
CA LEU A 219 -11.06 3.00 -4.28
C LEU A 219 -9.67 3.40 -3.77
N VAL A 220 -8.66 2.56 -4.00
CA VAL A 220 -7.27 2.87 -3.60
C VAL A 220 -6.78 4.13 -4.32
N VAL A 221 -7.07 4.26 -5.62
CA VAL A 221 -6.72 5.46 -6.40
C VAL A 221 -7.38 6.71 -5.82
N LEU A 222 -8.70 6.68 -5.58
CA LEU A 222 -9.41 7.84 -5.02
C LEU A 222 -8.96 8.19 -3.61
N GLN A 223 -8.67 7.19 -2.76
CA GLN A 223 -8.11 7.40 -1.43
C GLN A 223 -6.71 8.03 -1.52
N ALA A 224 -5.85 7.54 -2.42
CA ALA A 224 -4.55 8.13 -2.67
C ALA A 224 -4.65 9.58 -3.17
N GLU A 225 -5.57 9.88 -4.08
CA GLU A 225 -5.82 11.23 -4.56
C GLU A 225 -6.34 12.16 -3.46
N LEU A 226 -7.27 11.67 -2.63
CA LEU A 226 -7.80 12.44 -1.50
C LEU A 226 -6.69 12.81 -0.53
N ILE A 227 -5.88 11.82 -0.14
CA ILE A 227 -4.79 12.02 0.80
C ILE A 227 -3.67 12.85 0.18
N GLY A 228 -3.31 12.61 -1.08
CA GLY A 228 -2.36 13.46 -1.81
C GLY A 228 -2.81 14.92 -1.83
N ALA A 229 -4.08 15.18 -2.15
CA ALA A 229 -4.63 16.53 -2.25
C ALA A 229 -4.70 17.27 -0.90
N THR A 230 -5.11 16.59 0.18
CA THR A 230 -5.35 17.23 1.49
C THR A 230 -4.14 17.17 2.42
N VAL A 231 -3.29 16.16 2.29
CA VAL A 231 -2.13 15.95 3.17
C VAL A 231 -0.84 16.45 2.54
N ILE A 232 -0.62 16.20 1.24
CA ILE A 232 0.65 16.51 0.57
C ILE A 232 0.59 17.89 -0.11
N ASP A 233 -0.40 18.11 -0.97
CA ASP A 233 -0.49 19.35 -1.76
C ASP A 233 -0.88 20.58 -0.91
N ALA A 234 -1.56 20.35 0.23
CA ALA A 234 -1.93 21.35 1.23
C ALA A 234 -1.08 21.26 2.52
N ALA A 235 0.06 20.57 2.48
CA ALA A 235 0.90 20.30 3.66
C ALA A 235 1.36 21.56 4.42
N PRO A 236 1.76 22.68 3.76
CA PRO A 236 2.15 23.89 4.48
C PRO A 236 1.01 24.43 5.36
N GLU A 237 -0.19 24.59 4.79
CA GLU A 237 -1.36 25.10 5.51
C GLU A 237 -1.84 24.10 6.57
N LEU A 238 -1.74 22.80 6.29
CA LEU A 238 -2.07 21.73 7.24
C LEU A 238 -1.23 21.84 8.51
N ARG A 239 0.08 22.04 8.37
CA ARG A 239 1.01 22.21 9.50
C ARG A 239 0.69 23.45 10.31
N ASP A 240 0.47 24.58 9.65
CA ASP A 240 0.11 25.84 10.32
C ASP A 240 -1.19 25.69 11.11
N ALA A 241 -2.19 24.99 10.54
CA ALA A 241 -3.46 24.70 11.21
C ALA A 241 -3.28 23.78 12.42
N TRP A 242 -2.46 22.73 12.32
CA TRP A 242 -2.15 21.85 13.46
C TRP A 242 -1.42 22.59 14.59
N ASP A 243 -0.47 23.46 14.25
CA ASP A 243 0.23 24.33 15.20
C ASP A 243 -0.73 25.35 15.85
N ALA A 244 -1.77 25.79 15.14
CA ALA A 244 -2.83 26.64 15.69
C ALA A 244 -3.73 25.86 16.67
N VAL A 245 -4.13 24.63 16.34
CA VAL A 245 -4.88 23.75 17.25
C VAL A 245 -4.11 23.54 18.56
N GLY A 246 -2.81 23.26 18.49
CA GLY A 246 -1.98 23.04 19.68
C GLY A 246 -1.85 24.25 20.60
N ARG A 247 -2.07 25.47 20.09
CA ARG A 247 -2.03 26.73 20.85
C ARG A 247 -3.41 27.23 21.27
N SER A 248 -4.49 26.60 20.81
CA SER A 248 -5.86 27.03 21.08
C SER A 248 -6.26 26.75 22.53
N PRO A 249 -7.04 27.64 23.19
CA PRO A 249 -7.69 27.32 24.46
C PRO A 249 -8.75 26.22 24.33
N ASP A 250 -9.30 26.01 23.13
CA ASP A 250 -10.18 24.89 22.79
C ASP A 250 -9.62 24.09 21.60
N PRO A 251 -8.66 23.17 21.86
CA PRO A 251 -8.09 22.33 20.83
C PRO A 251 -9.10 21.28 20.30
N GLY A 252 -10.12 20.94 21.07
CA GLY A 252 -11.13 19.94 20.69
C GLY A 252 -12.01 20.43 19.55
N ALA A 253 -12.58 21.64 19.69
CA ALA A 253 -13.43 22.23 18.66
C ALA A 253 -12.65 22.50 17.36
N LEU A 254 -11.46 23.11 17.44
CA LEU A 254 -10.65 23.36 16.24
C LEU A 254 -10.17 22.05 15.60
N ARG A 255 -9.86 21.01 16.38
CA ARG A 255 -9.51 19.70 15.81
C ARG A 255 -10.69 19.09 15.07
N ALA A 256 -11.91 19.17 15.61
CA ALA A 256 -13.10 18.73 14.89
C ALA A 256 -13.29 19.52 13.58
N GLU A 257 -13.07 20.84 13.61
CA GLU A 257 -13.06 21.69 12.41
C GLU A 257 -11.82 21.50 11.52
N LEU A 258 -10.87 20.65 11.88
CA LEU A 258 -9.70 20.41 11.05
C LEU A 258 -9.80 19.06 10.34
N VAL A 259 -10.43 18.08 10.98
CA VAL A 259 -10.49 16.68 10.53
C VAL A 259 -11.75 16.28 9.77
N GLU A 260 -12.66 17.20 9.48
CA GLU A 260 -13.79 16.90 8.58
C GLU A 260 -13.27 16.59 7.18
N PRO A 261 -13.86 15.65 6.45
CA PRO A 261 -13.53 15.41 5.04
C PRO A 261 -14.05 16.51 4.09
N PRO A 262 -13.52 16.60 2.85
CA PRO A 262 -14.10 17.47 1.82
C PRO A 262 -15.56 17.07 1.51
N PRO A 263 -16.42 18.01 1.11
CA PRO A 263 -17.80 17.70 0.76
C PRO A 263 -17.90 17.07 -0.63
N TRP A 264 -18.94 16.27 -0.82
CA TRP A 264 -19.45 15.82 -2.11
C TRP A 264 -20.92 16.26 -2.28
N PRO A 265 -21.26 16.96 -3.38
CA PRO A 265 -20.36 17.42 -4.44
C PRO A 265 -19.38 18.51 -3.95
N PRO A 266 -18.28 18.78 -4.69
CA PRO A 266 -17.33 19.83 -4.33
C PRO A 266 -17.99 21.19 -4.11
N ALA A 267 -17.37 22.05 -3.28
CA ALA A 267 -17.95 23.34 -2.92
C ALA A 267 -18.18 24.25 -4.15
N SER A 268 -17.35 24.16 -5.19
CA SER A 268 -17.53 24.89 -6.45
C SER A 268 -18.82 24.51 -7.16
N ILE A 269 -19.16 23.21 -7.17
CA ILE A 269 -20.42 22.69 -7.72
C ILE A 269 -21.61 23.21 -6.93
N GLN A 270 -21.52 23.25 -5.60
CA GLN A 270 -22.59 23.80 -4.75
C GLN A 270 -22.84 25.29 -5.05
N ALA A 271 -21.78 26.06 -5.26
CA ALA A 271 -21.88 27.46 -5.65
C ALA A 271 -22.55 27.63 -7.03
N LEU A 272 -22.16 26.82 -8.02
CA LEU A 272 -22.78 26.81 -9.36
C LEU A 272 -24.27 26.42 -9.32
N ARG A 273 -24.65 25.47 -8.45
CA ARG A 273 -26.06 25.05 -8.28
C ARG A 273 -26.94 26.12 -7.66
N SER A 274 -26.38 26.86 -6.71
CA SER A 274 -27.08 27.90 -5.96
C SER A 274 -27.36 29.16 -6.79
N ASP A 275 -26.59 29.38 -7.86
CA ASP A 275 -26.78 30.47 -8.80
C ASP A 275 -27.59 30.01 -10.04
N PRO A 276 -28.86 30.45 -10.20
CA PRO A 276 -29.69 30.06 -11.34
C PRO A 276 -29.08 30.42 -12.70
N THR A 277 -28.28 31.49 -12.77
CA THR A 277 -27.67 31.96 -14.02
C THR A 277 -26.50 31.08 -14.47
N ARG A 278 -25.87 30.36 -13.53
CA ARG A 278 -24.71 29.50 -13.77
C ARG A 278 -25.04 28.02 -13.83
N ARG A 279 -26.29 27.64 -13.52
CA ARG A 279 -26.71 26.23 -13.44
C ARG A 279 -26.47 25.47 -14.75
N SER A 280 -26.60 26.13 -15.91
CA SER A 280 -26.31 25.51 -17.21
C SER A 280 -24.84 25.10 -17.38
N LEU A 281 -23.92 25.76 -16.67
CA LEU A 281 -22.48 25.44 -16.72
C LEU A 281 -22.16 24.07 -16.13
N LEU A 282 -23.05 23.50 -15.30
CA LEU A 282 -22.86 22.15 -14.76
C LEU A 282 -22.82 21.10 -15.87
N GLY A 283 -23.70 21.20 -16.87
CA GLY A 283 -23.70 20.31 -18.02
C GLY A 283 -22.43 20.44 -18.85
N THR A 284 -21.98 21.68 -19.08
CA THR A 284 -20.72 21.97 -19.79
C THR A 284 -19.51 21.42 -19.03
N LEU A 285 -19.45 21.61 -17.71
CA LEU A 285 -18.36 21.10 -16.89
C LEU A 285 -18.34 19.57 -16.87
N ALA A 286 -19.49 18.92 -16.65
CA ALA A 286 -19.57 17.46 -16.65
C ALA A 286 -19.11 16.88 -18.00
N GLY A 287 -19.52 17.50 -19.12
CA GLY A 287 -19.07 17.10 -20.46
C GLY A 287 -17.61 17.44 -20.78
N ALA A 288 -16.97 18.35 -20.05
CA ALA A 288 -15.55 18.64 -20.19
C ALA A 288 -14.67 17.72 -19.33
N LEU A 289 -15.24 17.13 -18.27
CA LEU A 289 -14.53 16.22 -17.37
C LEU A 289 -14.60 14.76 -17.82
N VAL A 290 -15.71 14.38 -18.43
CA VAL A 290 -16.06 12.99 -18.73
C VAL A 290 -16.74 12.91 -20.09
N ASP A 291 -16.15 12.15 -21.02
CA ASP A 291 -16.70 11.92 -22.36
C ASP A 291 -17.75 10.80 -22.33
N ASP A 292 -17.56 9.78 -21.47
CA ASP A 292 -18.52 8.68 -21.27
C ASP A 292 -19.90 9.20 -20.82
N GLU A 293 -20.95 8.89 -21.59
CA GLU A 293 -22.29 9.41 -21.37
C GLU A 293 -22.92 8.90 -20.06
N GLU A 294 -22.66 7.65 -19.69
CA GLU A 294 -23.15 7.03 -18.46
C GLU A 294 -22.52 7.69 -17.23
N ALA A 295 -21.19 7.83 -17.23
CA ALA A 295 -20.44 8.48 -16.16
C ALA A 295 -20.80 9.96 -16.03
N ARG A 296 -20.96 10.67 -17.16
CA ARG A 296 -21.44 12.07 -17.17
C ARG A 296 -22.85 12.21 -16.61
N GLY A 297 -23.76 11.31 -16.98
CA GLY A 297 -25.12 11.27 -16.45
C GLY A 297 -25.13 11.05 -14.94
N TRP A 298 -24.31 10.11 -14.46
CA TRP A 298 -24.13 9.85 -13.05
C TRP A 298 -23.58 11.07 -12.29
N LEU A 299 -22.57 11.77 -12.84
CA LEU A 299 -22.01 12.97 -12.21
C LEU A 299 -23.06 14.06 -12.02
N LEU A 300 -23.86 14.33 -13.05
CA LEU A 300 -24.92 15.34 -12.97
C LEU A 300 -25.99 14.99 -11.93
N ASP A 301 -26.42 13.72 -11.88
CA ASP A 301 -27.34 13.24 -10.83
C ASP A 301 -26.72 13.38 -9.44
N SER A 302 -25.49 12.89 -9.27
CA SER A 302 -24.79 12.94 -7.99
C SER A 302 -24.58 14.38 -7.52
N TRP A 303 -24.26 15.29 -8.43
CA TRP A 303 -24.13 16.71 -8.11
C TRP A 303 -25.45 17.34 -7.72
N GLY A 304 -26.60 16.78 -8.13
CA GLY A 304 -27.94 17.21 -7.71
C GLY A 304 -28.32 16.86 -6.27
N ARG A 305 -27.59 15.95 -5.61
CA ARG A 305 -27.88 15.49 -4.25
C ARG A 305 -27.48 16.53 -3.19
N PRO A 306 -28.04 16.50 -1.96
CA PRO A 306 -27.56 17.34 -0.85
C PRO A 306 -26.08 17.09 -0.58
N ALA A 307 -25.36 18.15 -0.18
CA ALA A 307 -23.94 18.03 0.14
C ALA A 307 -23.74 17.17 1.39
N ARG A 308 -22.78 16.24 1.33
CA ARG A 308 -22.37 15.38 2.44
C ARG A 308 -20.85 15.30 2.50
N PRO A 309 -20.22 15.13 3.68
CA PRO A 309 -18.79 14.84 3.75
C PRO A 309 -18.43 13.58 2.96
N ILE A 310 -17.29 13.58 2.29
CA ILE A 310 -16.77 12.38 1.63
C ILE A 310 -16.47 11.32 2.69
N ASP A 311 -17.02 10.14 2.46
CA ASP A 311 -16.81 8.93 3.24
C ASP A 311 -16.42 7.75 2.33
N ARG A 312 -16.16 6.59 2.96
CA ARG A 312 -15.80 5.37 2.22
C ARG A 312 -16.88 4.97 1.22
N ALA A 313 -18.15 5.09 1.58
CA ALA A 313 -19.26 4.73 0.70
C ALA A 313 -19.30 5.61 -0.55
N THR A 314 -19.12 6.93 -0.39
CA THR A 314 -19.06 7.87 -1.51
C THR A 314 -17.86 7.61 -2.42
N LEU A 315 -16.69 7.25 -1.87
CA LEU A 315 -15.54 6.88 -2.71
C LEU A 315 -15.75 5.55 -3.45
N ILE A 316 -16.45 4.57 -2.85
CA ILE A 316 -16.83 3.33 -3.53
C ILE A 316 -17.83 3.63 -4.65
N GLU A 317 -18.83 4.47 -4.41
CA GLU A 317 -19.79 4.91 -5.44
C GLU A 317 -19.03 5.54 -6.62
N LEU A 318 -18.10 6.46 -6.35
CA LEU A 318 -17.25 7.10 -7.36
C LEU A 318 -16.35 6.10 -8.12
N ALA A 319 -15.73 5.15 -7.40
CA ALA A 319 -14.83 4.16 -8.00
C ALA A 319 -15.54 3.21 -8.97
N ARG A 320 -16.85 3.02 -8.82
CA ARG A 320 -17.66 2.07 -9.61
C ARG A 320 -18.42 2.72 -10.76
N VAL A 321 -18.38 4.05 -10.89
CA VAL A 321 -19.13 4.76 -11.94
C VAL A 321 -18.68 4.27 -13.31
N ALA A 322 -19.64 3.85 -14.14
CA ALA A 322 -19.39 3.31 -15.47
C ALA A 322 -18.30 2.21 -15.44
N ASP A 323 -18.39 1.29 -14.49
CA ASP A 323 -17.42 0.22 -14.24
C ASP A 323 -15.98 0.71 -14.00
N GLY A 324 -15.84 1.92 -13.45
CA GLY A 324 -14.56 2.55 -13.16
C GLY A 324 -14.01 3.43 -14.30
N ARG A 325 -14.66 3.44 -15.48
CA ARG A 325 -14.21 4.24 -16.65
C ARG A 325 -14.09 5.73 -16.35
N MET A 326 -14.88 6.26 -15.41
CA MET A 326 -14.77 7.66 -14.99
C MET A 326 -13.38 8.01 -14.44
N LEU A 327 -12.68 7.07 -13.80
CA LEU A 327 -11.33 7.30 -13.28
C LEU A 327 -10.25 7.26 -14.36
N ASP A 328 -10.56 6.66 -15.51
CA ASP A 328 -9.68 6.62 -16.69
C ASP A 328 -9.74 7.92 -17.49
N GLU A 329 -10.72 8.78 -17.21
CA GLU A 329 -10.89 10.08 -17.86
C GLU A 329 -9.77 11.05 -17.48
N ALA A 330 -9.04 11.53 -18.49
CA ALA A 330 -7.81 12.31 -18.30
C ALA A 330 -8.01 13.61 -17.51
N GLN A 331 -9.23 14.18 -17.52
CA GLN A 331 -9.54 15.46 -16.87
C GLN A 331 -10.15 15.28 -15.48
N PHE A 332 -10.75 14.12 -15.17
CA PHE A 332 -11.55 13.95 -13.96
C PHE A 332 -10.70 13.98 -12.68
N LEU A 333 -9.68 13.12 -12.58
CA LEU A 333 -8.83 13.06 -11.39
C LEU A 333 -8.04 14.36 -11.13
N PRO A 334 -7.41 15.00 -12.15
CA PRO A 334 -6.75 16.29 -11.94
C PRO A 334 -7.70 17.39 -11.44
N TRP A 335 -8.93 17.44 -11.98
CA TRP A 335 -9.95 18.38 -11.51
C TRP A 335 -10.36 18.10 -10.06
N LEU A 336 -10.66 16.83 -9.74
CA LEU A 336 -11.08 16.44 -8.39
C LEU A 336 -10.00 16.72 -7.34
N ARG A 337 -8.74 16.45 -7.68
CA ARG A 337 -7.57 16.80 -6.86
C ARG A 337 -7.53 18.31 -6.60
N ALA A 338 -7.69 19.14 -7.62
CA ALA A 338 -7.67 20.59 -7.48
C ALA A 338 -8.79 21.09 -6.56
N GLU A 339 -9.99 20.53 -6.68
CA GLU A 339 -11.13 20.81 -5.80
C GLU A 339 -10.84 20.46 -4.34
N TRP A 340 -10.31 19.26 -4.08
CA TRP A 340 -9.95 18.82 -2.72
C TRP A 340 -8.82 19.64 -2.11
N THR A 341 -7.77 19.97 -2.87
CA THR A 341 -6.69 20.83 -2.40
C THR A 341 -7.19 22.24 -2.10
N ALA A 342 -8.00 22.85 -2.97
CA ALA A 342 -8.55 24.18 -2.75
C ALA A 342 -9.42 24.23 -1.50
N TRP A 343 -10.28 23.23 -1.31
CA TRP A 343 -11.10 23.09 -0.12
C TRP A 343 -10.25 22.93 1.15
N ALA A 344 -9.23 22.06 1.12
CA ALA A 344 -8.37 21.79 2.26
C ALA A 344 -7.62 23.06 2.70
N ARG A 345 -7.01 23.78 1.76
CA ARG A 345 -6.33 25.06 2.03
C ARG A 345 -7.26 26.09 2.65
N GLN A 346 -8.48 26.23 2.11
CA GLN A 346 -9.46 27.17 2.67
C GLN A 346 -9.83 26.80 4.11
N ARG A 347 -10.03 25.50 4.38
CA ARG A 347 -10.34 25.00 5.72
C ARG A 347 -9.21 25.24 6.70
N TYR A 348 -7.99 24.85 6.33
CA TYR A 348 -6.82 25.03 7.18
C TYR A 348 -6.57 26.52 7.50
N ALA A 349 -6.78 27.39 6.52
CA ALA A 349 -6.72 28.84 6.73
C ALA A 349 -7.77 29.37 7.73
N ARG A 350 -8.99 28.81 7.77
CA ARG A 350 -10.02 29.17 8.77
C ARG A 350 -9.62 28.76 10.19
N VAL A 351 -8.99 27.59 10.34
CA VAL A 351 -8.48 27.13 11.64
C VAL A 351 -7.35 28.04 12.16
N VAL A 352 -6.47 28.52 11.26
CA VAL A 352 -5.39 29.46 11.63
C VAL A 352 -5.93 30.86 11.95
N ARG A 353 -6.93 31.32 11.21
CA ARG A 353 -7.60 32.62 11.41
C ARG A 353 -9.04 32.36 11.80
N PRO A 354 -9.30 31.97 13.06
CA PRO A 354 -10.68 31.89 13.53
C PRO A 354 -11.30 33.26 13.26
N GLY A 355 -12.33 33.29 12.42
CA GLY A 355 -13.08 34.53 12.18
C GLY A 355 -13.49 35.11 13.53
N PRO A 356 -13.71 36.43 13.65
CA PRO A 356 -14.23 37.00 14.90
C PRO A 356 -15.46 36.18 15.25
N SER A 357 -15.36 35.36 16.29
CA SER A 357 -16.43 34.48 16.72
C SER A 357 -17.64 35.37 16.79
N GLY A 358 -18.64 35.12 15.94
CA GLY A 358 -19.84 35.93 15.86
C GLY A 358 -20.43 35.94 17.26
N GLY A 359 -20.05 36.97 18.03
CA GLY A 359 -20.38 37.11 19.43
C GLY A 359 -21.86 37.31 19.42
N GLY A 360 -22.59 36.22 19.70
CA GLY A 360 -23.99 36.28 19.99
C GLY A 360 -24.15 37.24 21.15
N GLU A 361 -24.60 38.45 20.83
CA GLU A 361 -25.48 39.20 21.70
C GLU A 361 -26.60 38.22 22.09
N SER A 362 -26.54 37.72 23.31
CA SER A 362 -27.64 37.04 24.00
C SER A 362 -28.25 38.00 24.99
#